data_AF-A0A7K2KQD0-F1
#
_entry.id   AF-A0A7K2KQD0-F1
#
_cell.length_a   1.000
_cell.length_b   1.000
_cell.length_c   1.000
_cell.angle_alpha   90.00
_cell.angle_beta   90.00
_cell.angle_gamma   90.00
#
_symmetry.space_group_name_H-M   'P 1'
#
loop_
_entity.id
_entity.type
_entity.pdbx_description
1 polymer ?
#
loop_
_entity_poly.entity_id
_entity_poly.type
_entity_poly.pdbx_seq_one_letter_code
_entity_poly.pdbx_strand_id
1 'polypeptide(L)' 'QALPASKMSSAGSDWKTNPATQIKWGLNYMNERYGSPNAAWAFWQANGWY' A
#
# COMPACT_ATOMS: atom_id res chain seq x y z
N GLN A 1 6.64 10.63 6.06
CA GLN A 1 7.51 9.91 5.10
C GLN A 1 6.73 8.71 4.60
N ALA A 2 6.49 8.59 3.29
CA ALA A 2 5.81 7.44 2.70
C ALA A 2 6.69 6.19 2.84
N LEU A 3 6.57 5.53 3.99
CA LEU A 3 7.06 4.18 4.21
C LEU A 3 6.04 3.25 3.53
N PRO A 4 6.41 2.36 2.59
CA PRO A 4 7.75 1.83 2.35
C PRO A 4 8.04 1.66 0.85
N ALA A 5 8.65 2.66 0.21
CA ALA A 5 9.25 2.50 -1.13
C ALA A 5 10.14 1.24 -1.22
N SER A 6 10.82 0.87 -0.14
CA SER A 6 11.64 -0.34 -0.02
C SER A 6 10.83 -1.66 0.00
N LYS A 7 9.57 -1.67 0.45
CA LYS A 7 8.70 -2.86 0.31
C LYS A 7 8.01 -2.91 -1.05
N MET A 8 7.79 -1.77 -1.72
CA MET A 8 7.31 -1.77 -3.10
C MET A 8 8.33 -2.40 -4.06
N SER A 9 9.62 -2.34 -3.71
CA SER A 9 10.68 -3.04 -4.45
C SER A 9 10.46 -4.55 -4.56
N SER A 10 9.74 -5.20 -3.62
CA SER A 10 9.42 -6.62 -3.73
C SER A 10 8.24 -6.90 -4.67
N ALA A 11 7.47 -5.87 -5.07
CA ALA A 11 6.35 -6.01 -5.99
C ALA A 11 6.78 -6.16 -7.46
N GLY A 12 8.03 -5.81 -7.77
CA GLY A 12 8.60 -5.81 -9.11
C GLY A 12 9.43 -4.55 -9.34
N SER A 13 10.54 -4.66 -10.07
CA SER A 13 11.48 -3.56 -10.37
C SER A 13 10.83 -2.32 -11.01
N ASP A 14 9.63 -2.47 -11.57
CA ASP A 14 8.85 -1.42 -12.25
C ASP A 14 7.92 -0.65 -11.30
N TRP A 15 7.94 -0.95 -10.00
CA TRP A 15 7.08 -0.30 -8.99
C TRP A 15 7.17 1.23 -9.00
N LYS A 16 8.31 1.78 -9.43
CA LYS A 16 8.57 3.22 -9.44
C LYS A 16 7.96 3.93 -10.66
N THR A 17 7.74 3.23 -11.76
CA THR A 17 7.29 3.81 -13.04
C THR A 17 5.93 3.28 -13.50
N ASN A 18 5.48 2.14 -12.96
CA ASN A 18 4.24 1.50 -13.37
C ASN A 18 3.13 1.71 -12.31
N PRO A 19 2.14 2.58 -12.56
CA PRO A 19 1.06 2.86 -11.61
C PRO A 19 0.21 1.63 -11.30
N ALA A 20 0.06 0.68 -12.24
CA ALA A 20 -0.67 -0.57 -11.98
C ALA A 20 0.05 -1.43 -10.94
N THR A 21 1.39 -1.43 -10.95
CA THR A 21 2.20 -2.16 -9.95
C THR A 21 2.05 -1.52 -8.56
N GLN A 22 1.99 -0.18 -8.49
CA GLN A 22 1.75 0.53 -7.24
C GLN A 22 0.37 0.22 -6.65
N ILE A 23 -0.67 0.21 -7.48
CA ILE A 23 -2.04 -0.11 -7.05
C ILE A 23 -2.12 -1.56 -6.58
N LYS A 24 -1.56 -2.52 -7.33
CA LYS A 24 -1.55 -3.94 -6.94
C LYS A 24 -0.82 -4.15 -5.63
N TRP A 25 0.35 -3.53 -5.46
CA TRP A 25 1.11 -3.63 -4.23
C TRP A 25 0.36 -3.00 -3.06
N GLY A 26 -0.23 -1.81 -3.26
CA GLY A 26 -1.01 -1.12 -2.23
C GLY A 26 -2.19 -1.96 -1.76
N LEU A 27 -2.96 -2.53 -2.69
CA LEU A 27 -4.08 -3.43 -2.36
C LEU A 27 -3.62 -4.67 -1.59
N ASN A 28 -2.52 -5.30 -2.02
CA ASN A 28 -2.01 -6.50 -1.36
C ASN A 28 -1.49 -6.17 0.06
N TYR A 29 -0.76 -5.06 0.20
CA TYR A 29 -0.30 -4.56 1.49
C TYR A 29 -1.47 -4.24 2.42
N MET A 30 -2.53 -3.62 1.90
CA MET A 30 -3.74 -3.34 2.67
C MET A 30 -4.42 -4.63 3.14
N ASN A 31 -4.52 -5.64 2.28
CA ASN A 31 -5.06 -6.95 2.63
C ASN A 31 -4.22 -7.69 3.68
N GLU A 32 -2.89 -7.75 3.52
CA GLU A 32 -2.01 -8.43 4.49
C GLU A 32 -1.99 -7.73 5.86
N ARG A 33 -1.98 -6.40 5.86
CA ARG A 33 -1.82 -5.60 7.09
C ARG A 33 -3.14 -5.35 7.82
N TYR A 34 -4.23 -5.16 7.07
CA TYR A 34 -5.53 -4.72 7.62
C TYR A 34 -6.68 -5.67 7.26
N GLY A 35 -6.44 -6.72 6.48
CA GLY A 35 -7.44 -7.72 6.07
C GLY A 35 -8.30 -7.30 4.88
N SER A 36 -8.48 -6.01 4.64
CA SER A 36 -9.17 -5.49 3.45
C SER A 36 -8.80 -4.03 3.15
N PRO A 37 -8.99 -3.54 1.92
CA PRO A 37 -8.80 -2.12 1.59
C PRO A 37 -9.73 -1.21 2.41
N ASN A 38 -10.96 -1.65 2.66
CA ASN A 38 -11.92 -0.90 3.47
C ASN A 38 -11.48 -0.79 4.94
N ALA A 39 -10.92 -1.86 5.51
CA ALA A 39 -10.37 -1.84 6.86
C ALA A 39 -9.12 -0.97 6.96
N ALA A 40 -8.26 -0.99 5.93
CA ALA A 40 -7.11 -0.09 5.85
C ALA A 40 -7.55 1.39 5.82
N TRP A 41 -8.56 1.71 5.01
CA TRP A 41 -9.13 3.05 4.92
C TRP A 41 -9.73 3.51 6.26
N ALA A 42 -10.51 2.66 6.92
CA ALA A 42 -11.07 2.94 8.23
C ALA A 42 -9.97 3.16 9.29
N PHE A 43 -8.89 2.37 9.23
CA PHE A 43 -7.73 2.53 10.11
C PHE A 43 -7.01 3.86 9.85
N TRP A 44 -6.80 4.25 8.59
CA TRP A 44 -6.16 5.53 8.26
C TRP A 44 -7.00 6.73 8.69
N GLN A 45 -8.31 6.69 8.49
CA GLN A 45 -9.23 7.71 9.02
C GLN A 45 -9.20 7.77 10.55
N ALA A 46 -9.20 6.62 11.23
CA ALA A 46 -9.17 6.57 12.70
C ALA A 46 -7.83 7.03 13.30
N ASN A 47 -6.71 6.80 12.60
CA ASN A 47 -5.38 7.18 13.07
C ASN A 47 -4.93 8.57 12.58
N GLY A 48 -5.71 9.23 11.72
CA GLY A 48 -5.39 10.57 11.19
C GLY A 48 -4.13 10.60 10.32
N TRP A 49 -3.77 9.47 9.69
CA TRP A 49 -2.64 9.41 8.77
C TRP A 49 -3.12 9.82 7.38
N TYR A 50 -2.93 11.09 7.04
CA TYR A 50 -3.17 11.67 5.71
C TYR A 50 -1.86 12.15 5.09
#